data_AF-A0A6A8MUJ2-F1
#
_entry.id   AF-A0A6A8MUJ2-F1
#
_cell.length_a   1.000
_cell.length_b   1.000
_cell.length_c   1.000
_cell.angle_alpha   90.00
_cell.angle_beta   90.00
_cell.angle_gamma   90.00
#
_symmetry.space_group_name_H-M   'P 1'
#
loop_
_entity.id
_entity.type
_entity.pdbx_description
1 polymer ?
#
loop_
_entity_poly.entity_id
_entity_poly.type
_entity_poly.pdbx_seq_one_letter_code
_entity_poly.pdbx_strand_id
1 'polypeptide(L)'
;MAIAAIVSVAPSSPADRAGLNPGDELLGVNGAPVRDVIEYQSEVDGAVVEIEIRRGGLERSLIIEKKIGEPLGLVLSSPVFDQVQTCDNHCPFCFIYQLPPGLRRSLSVKDDDYRLSFLYGNFTTLTRFTEADLERVVSEGLSPLYVSIHATNPHVRSDLLRNSRGATSLRWLRALLDAGVIVHGQIVVCPGLNDGLVLEETLLGIYDEYPELTSVGVVPVGISSFNKEDQLRPHSSDDARLVIDTVERWALRFKKSFSRSTVYASDEYYILAERPFPKVSDYENLDQHENGIGMAASFQVEVGEALKEKTPVKIPVKTGFFSSVDGAPATGYRSPRFLDKGIKSSTGDAIVIITSDYGNKILSPMVDIFRDIAGKPVRVLPVPNIFFGGNIAATGLLTGTDIAQALIGESPSNRYLLSDISLSNGQFLDGTTPAELPLEVEVIDNDGAALVAALRS
;
A
#
# COMPACT_ATOMS: atom_id res chain seq x y z
N MET A 1 4.12 9.27 -28.58
CA MET A 1 3.67 7.88 -28.70
C MET A 1 3.88 7.24 -27.34
N ALA A 2 2.88 6.49 -26.88
CA ALA A 2 3.00 5.67 -25.68
C ALA A 2 3.90 4.48 -26.02
N ILE A 3 5.04 4.31 -25.35
CA ILE A 3 6.01 3.24 -25.64
C ILE A 3 6.53 2.71 -24.32
N ALA A 4 6.47 1.40 -24.14
CA ALA A 4 7.09 0.72 -23.00
C ALA A 4 8.25 -0.15 -23.46
N ALA A 5 9.32 -0.18 -22.67
CA ALA A 5 10.44 -1.07 -22.93
C ALA A 5 10.21 -2.41 -22.22
N ILE A 6 10.59 -3.51 -22.86
CA ILE A 6 10.63 -4.84 -22.25
C ILE A 6 11.82 -4.88 -21.27
N VAL A 7 11.53 -5.09 -19.99
CA VAL A 7 12.53 -5.15 -18.91
C VAL A 7 13.09 -6.56 -18.77
N SER A 8 12.21 -7.56 -18.83
CA SER A 8 12.62 -8.96 -18.78
C SER A 8 11.68 -9.83 -19.60
N VAL A 9 12.23 -10.97 -20.03
CA VAL A 9 11.51 -12.01 -20.74
C VAL A 9 11.70 -13.30 -19.94
N ALA A 10 10.60 -13.95 -19.56
CA ALA A 10 10.64 -15.17 -18.79
C ALA A 10 11.23 -16.31 -19.64
N PRO A 11 12.23 -17.07 -19.13
CA PRO A 11 12.81 -18.17 -19.89
C PRO A 11 11.77 -19.20 -20.32
N SER A 12 11.89 -19.71 -21.55
CA SER A 12 10.96 -20.67 -22.16
C SER A 12 9.52 -20.18 -22.34
N SER A 13 9.23 -18.90 -22.09
CA SER A 13 7.91 -18.30 -22.33
C SER A 13 7.58 -18.17 -23.82
N PRO A 14 6.31 -17.93 -24.20
CA PRO A 14 5.96 -17.61 -25.58
C PRO A 14 6.79 -16.46 -26.17
N ALA A 15 7.04 -15.41 -25.40
CA ALA A 15 7.88 -14.29 -25.81
C ALA A 15 9.35 -14.67 -26.07
N ASP A 16 9.93 -15.49 -25.18
CA ASP A 16 11.31 -15.99 -25.33
C ASP A 16 11.45 -16.84 -26.60
N ARG A 17 10.51 -17.78 -26.82
CA ARG A 17 10.47 -18.62 -28.02
C ARG A 17 10.30 -17.81 -29.32
N ALA A 18 9.60 -16.67 -29.25
CA ALA A 18 9.44 -15.75 -30.37
C ALA A 18 10.65 -14.83 -30.60
N GLY A 19 11.64 -14.84 -29.71
CA GLY A 19 12.88 -14.06 -29.84
C GLY A 19 12.76 -12.60 -29.41
N LEU A 20 11.81 -12.27 -28.52
CA LEU A 20 11.78 -10.99 -27.81
C LEU A 20 12.94 -10.90 -26.83
N ASN A 21 13.49 -9.70 -26.66
CA ASN A 21 14.64 -9.46 -25.79
C ASN A 21 14.38 -8.28 -24.84
N PRO A 22 15.01 -8.28 -23.66
CA PRO A 22 15.13 -7.07 -22.85
C PRO A 22 15.68 -5.90 -23.67
N GLY A 23 15.07 -4.73 -23.53
CA GLY A 23 15.40 -3.51 -24.26
C GLY A 23 14.60 -3.30 -25.56
N ASP A 24 13.79 -4.26 -25.99
CA ASP A 24 12.84 -4.04 -27.08
C ASP A 24 11.76 -3.03 -26.68
N GLU A 25 11.47 -2.06 -27.54
CA GLU A 25 10.39 -1.07 -27.34
C GLU A 25 9.08 -1.61 -27.94
N LEU A 26 8.04 -1.79 -27.12
CA LEU A 26 6.70 -2.20 -27.56
C LEU A 26 5.99 -1.03 -28.24
N LEU A 27 5.63 -1.21 -29.52
CA LEU A 27 4.91 -0.21 -30.32
C LEU A 27 3.41 -0.49 -30.37
N GLY A 28 3.02 -1.76 -30.44
CA GLY A 28 1.64 -2.17 -30.58
C GLY A 28 1.44 -3.68 -30.46
N VAL A 29 0.17 -4.07 -30.28
CA VAL A 29 -0.28 -5.46 -30.24
C VAL A 29 -1.49 -5.59 -31.18
N ASN A 30 -1.52 -6.63 -32.00
CA ASN A 30 -2.58 -6.90 -32.98
C ASN A 30 -2.90 -5.71 -33.92
N GLY A 31 -1.88 -4.94 -34.30
CA GLY A 31 -2.02 -3.77 -35.17
C GLY A 31 -2.60 -2.52 -34.49
N ALA A 32 -2.75 -2.53 -33.16
CA ALA A 32 -3.18 -1.39 -32.36
C ALA A 32 -2.10 -0.93 -31.38
N PRO A 33 -1.87 0.39 -31.21
CA PRO A 33 -1.01 0.88 -30.14
C PRO A 33 -1.69 0.63 -28.79
N VAL A 34 -0.91 0.14 -27.83
CA VAL A 34 -1.35 -0.08 -26.45
C VAL A 34 -0.92 1.11 -25.59
N ARG A 35 -1.79 1.58 -24.70
CA ARG A 35 -1.55 2.78 -23.85
C ARG A 35 -1.06 2.44 -22.46
N ASP A 36 -1.35 1.24 -21.99
CA ASP A 36 -0.99 0.74 -20.67
C ASP A 36 -1.08 -0.79 -20.64
N VAL A 37 -0.72 -1.36 -19.49
CA VAL A 37 -0.70 -2.80 -19.28
C VAL A 37 -2.10 -3.41 -19.30
N ILE A 38 -3.14 -2.63 -19.01
CA ILE A 38 -4.52 -3.13 -19.00
C ILE A 38 -4.93 -3.50 -20.43
N GLU A 39 -4.68 -2.61 -21.39
CA GLU A 39 -4.89 -2.88 -22.81
C GLU A 39 -3.98 -3.98 -23.34
N TYR A 40 -2.69 -3.92 -22.98
CA TYR A 40 -1.75 -4.99 -23.33
C TYR A 40 -2.29 -6.35 -22.91
N GLN A 41 -2.79 -6.49 -21.68
CA GLN A 41 -3.32 -7.76 -21.19
C GLN A 41 -4.53 -8.23 -21.98
N SER A 42 -5.44 -7.31 -22.32
CA SER A 42 -6.61 -7.61 -23.14
C SER A 42 -6.22 -8.10 -24.53
N GLU A 43 -5.27 -7.42 -25.17
CA GLU A 43 -4.83 -7.74 -26.54
C GLU A 43 -4.04 -9.05 -26.63
N VAL A 44 -3.33 -9.43 -25.56
CA VAL A 44 -2.49 -10.64 -25.57
C VAL A 44 -3.22 -11.89 -25.08
N ASP A 45 -4.51 -11.83 -24.76
CA ASP A 45 -5.25 -13.01 -24.24
C ASP A 45 -5.43 -14.12 -25.31
N GLY A 46 -5.45 -13.73 -26.58
CA GLY A 46 -5.62 -14.63 -27.73
C GLY A 46 -4.54 -15.71 -27.92
N ALA A 47 -4.84 -16.68 -28.79
CA ALA A 47 -3.91 -17.76 -29.13
C ALA A 47 -2.81 -17.33 -30.13
N VAL A 48 -3.09 -16.32 -30.94
CA VAL A 48 -2.16 -15.75 -31.92
C VAL A 48 -2.08 -14.26 -31.62
N VAL A 49 -0.90 -13.79 -31.29
CA VAL A 49 -0.64 -12.39 -30.93
C VAL A 49 0.39 -11.85 -31.90
N GLU A 50 0.07 -10.75 -32.58
CA GLU A 50 1.05 -9.99 -33.35
C GLU A 50 1.62 -8.88 -32.48
N ILE A 51 2.94 -8.86 -32.29
CA ILE A 51 3.64 -7.84 -31.51
C ILE A 51 4.51 -7.02 -32.43
N GLU A 52 4.32 -5.71 -32.40
CA GLU A 52 5.15 -4.73 -33.08
C GLU A 52 6.15 -4.14 -32.09
N ILE A 53 7.44 -4.27 -32.38
CA ILE A 53 8.53 -3.74 -31.56
C ILE A 53 9.49 -2.86 -32.35
N ARG A 54 10.22 -2.00 -31.65
CA ARG A 54 11.43 -1.36 -32.15
C ARG A 54 12.67 -1.90 -31.42
N ARG A 55 13.63 -2.40 -32.19
CA ARG A 55 14.93 -2.89 -31.70
C ARG A 55 16.06 -2.19 -32.44
N GLY A 56 16.88 -1.41 -31.73
CA GLY A 56 18.00 -0.69 -32.33
C GLY A 56 17.58 0.29 -33.43
N GLY A 57 16.41 0.93 -33.28
CA GLY A 57 15.86 1.86 -34.27
C GLY A 57 15.11 1.20 -35.44
N LEU A 58 15.08 -0.13 -35.53
CA LEU A 58 14.38 -0.87 -36.58
C LEU A 58 13.09 -1.46 -36.04
N GLU A 59 11.99 -1.24 -36.75
CA GLU A 59 10.68 -1.81 -36.43
C GLU A 59 10.59 -3.26 -36.94
N ARG A 60 9.97 -4.12 -36.13
CA ARG A 60 9.81 -5.56 -36.39
C ARG A 60 8.43 -5.99 -35.93
N SER A 61 7.78 -6.85 -36.71
CA SER A 61 6.55 -7.54 -36.31
C SER A 61 6.86 -9.01 -36.05
N LEU A 62 6.38 -9.53 -34.93
CA LEU A 62 6.55 -10.92 -34.51
C LEU A 62 5.17 -11.53 -34.29
N ILE A 63 4.94 -12.72 -34.83
CA ILE A 63 3.72 -13.49 -34.58
C ILE A 63 4.05 -14.53 -33.51
N ILE A 64 3.29 -14.52 -32.41
CA ILE A 64 3.48 -15.41 -31.28
C ILE A 64 2.27 -16.33 -31.17
N GLU A 65 2.51 -17.64 -31.26
CA GLU A 65 1.51 -18.67 -31.01
C GLU A 65 1.62 -19.20 -29.57
N LYS A 66 0.50 -19.21 -28.87
CA LYS A 66 0.39 -19.66 -27.48
C LYS A 66 -0.99 -20.24 -27.19
N LYS A 67 -1.17 -20.83 -26.02
CA LYS A 67 -2.52 -21.20 -25.56
C LYS A 67 -3.29 -19.95 -25.16
N ILE A 68 -4.60 -19.96 -25.39
CA ILE A 68 -5.50 -18.89 -24.90
C ILE A 68 -5.32 -18.76 -23.38
N GLY A 69 -5.15 -17.54 -22.90
CA GLY A 69 -4.88 -17.24 -21.48
C GLY A 69 -3.48 -17.61 -20.97
N GLU A 70 -2.59 -18.18 -21.80
CA GLU A 70 -1.18 -18.36 -21.43
C GLU A 70 -0.49 -16.98 -21.38
N PRO A 71 0.19 -16.62 -20.28
CA PRO A 71 1.01 -15.42 -20.19
C PRO A 71 2.07 -15.37 -21.30
N LEU A 72 2.33 -14.19 -21.85
CA LEU A 72 3.42 -14.04 -22.82
C LEU A 72 4.79 -14.17 -22.15
N GLY A 73 4.87 -13.85 -20.86
CA GLY A 73 6.11 -13.87 -20.09
C GLY A 73 6.96 -12.62 -20.31
N LEU A 74 6.33 -11.47 -20.54
CA LEU A 74 7.00 -10.17 -20.62
C LEU A 74 6.81 -9.41 -19.32
N VAL A 75 7.82 -8.64 -18.92
CA VAL A 75 7.68 -7.57 -17.93
C VAL A 75 7.99 -6.25 -18.61
N LEU A 76 7.07 -5.30 -18.53
CA LEU A 76 7.20 -3.98 -19.15
C LEU A 76 7.73 -2.95 -18.16
N SER A 77 8.38 -1.91 -18.67
CA SER A 77 9.08 -0.90 -17.85
C SER A 77 8.16 0.03 -17.06
N SER A 78 6.91 0.15 -17.47
CA SER A 78 5.91 1.01 -16.85
C SER A 78 4.53 0.36 -16.96
N PRO A 79 3.65 0.50 -15.95
CA PRO A 79 2.25 0.10 -16.07
C PRO A 79 1.47 0.93 -17.09
N VAL A 80 1.94 2.15 -17.31
CA VAL A 80 1.30 3.19 -18.10
C VAL A 80 2.32 3.61 -19.16
N PHE A 81 2.01 3.39 -20.43
CA PHE A 81 2.96 3.58 -21.52
C PHE A 81 2.94 5.02 -22.03
N ASP A 82 1.84 5.74 -21.77
CA ASP A 82 1.79 7.19 -21.84
C ASP A 82 2.31 7.85 -20.54
N GLN A 83 2.07 9.15 -20.37
CA GLN A 83 2.46 9.84 -19.15
C GLN A 83 1.44 9.56 -18.05
N VAL A 84 1.93 9.12 -16.89
CA VAL A 84 1.12 8.99 -15.66
C VAL A 84 0.43 10.31 -15.37
N GLN A 85 -0.88 10.27 -15.15
CA GLN A 85 -1.61 11.45 -14.71
C GLN A 85 -1.15 11.85 -13.30
N THR A 86 -0.57 13.04 -13.19
CA THR A 86 -0.08 13.58 -11.92
C THR A 86 -1.11 14.51 -11.28
N CYS A 87 -1.19 14.42 -9.96
CA CYS A 87 -2.10 15.20 -9.15
C CYS A 87 -1.65 16.66 -9.08
N ASP A 88 -2.56 17.61 -9.31
CA ASP A 88 -2.31 19.05 -9.21
C ASP A 88 -2.85 19.71 -7.92
N ASN A 89 -3.37 18.91 -6.98
CA ASN A 89 -3.81 19.41 -5.68
C ASN A 89 -2.65 19.94 -4.81
N HIS A 90 -2.90 20.86 -3.90
CA HIS A 90 -1.86 21.38 -3.00
C HIS A 90 -2.21 21.13 -1.54
N CYS A 91 -2.67 19.91 -1.24
CA CYS A 91 -3.14 19.55 0.09
C CYS A 91 -2.04 19.81 1.13
N PRO A 92 -2.35 20.49 2.26
CA PRO A 92 -1.35 20.74 3.29
C PRO A 92 -0.82 19.43 3.92
N PHE A 93 -1.65 18.38 3.90
CA PHE A 93 -1.34 17.04 4.44
C PHE A 93 -0.72 16.09 3.40
N CYS A 94 -0.36 16.57 2.20
CA CYS A 94 0.20 15.71 1.15
C CYS A 94 1.54 15.14 1.59
N PHE A 95 1.61 13.82 1.78
CA PHE A 95 2.83 13.11 2.19
C PHE A 95 4.05 13.42 1.30
N ILE A 96 3.83 13.57 -0.01
CA ILE A 96 4.90 13.83 -0.98
C ILE A 96 5.56 15.20 -0.79
N TYR A 97 4.81 16.24 -0.42
CA TYR A 97 5.38 17.58 -0.19
C TYR A 97 6.21 17.69 1.08
N GLN A 98 6.02 16.76 2.01
CA GLN A 98 6.74 16.69 3.29
C GLN A 98 7.85 15.63 3.28
N LEU A 99 8.18 15.06 2.12
CA LEU A 99 9.26 14.08 2.00
C LEU A 99 10.62 14.73 2.26
N PRO A 100 11.45 14.15 3.15
CA PRO A 100 12.84 14.55 3.30
C PRO A 100 13.64 14.38 2.00
N PRO A 101 14.71 15.16 1.78
CA PRO A 101 15.64 14.92 0.68
C PRO A 101 16.37 13.57 0.85
N GLY A 102 16.83 12.99 -0.26
CA GLY A 102 17.60 11.74 -0.24
C GLY A 102 16.78 10.46 -0.31
N LEU A 103 15.44 10.55 -0.36
CA LEU A 103 14.57 9.41 -0.59
C LEU A 103 14.65 8.88 -2.03
N ARG A 104 14.36 7.59 -2.20
CA ARG A 104 14.29 6.96 -3.53
C ARG A 104 13.27 7.65 -4.43
N ARG A 105 13.61 7.79 -5.72
CA ARG A 105 12.80 8.53 -6.71
C ARG A 105 11.37 8.03 -6.89
N SER A 106 11.13 6.73 -6.65
CA SER A 106 9.79 6.15 -6.78
C SER A 106 8.77 6.74 -5.79
N LEU A 107 9.22 7.37 -4.70
CA LEU A 107 8.34 8.02 -3.72
C LEU A 107 7.97 9.46 -4.08
N SER A 108 8.59 10.04 -5.10
CA SER A 108 8.43 11.46 -5.46
C SER A 108 7.33 11.72 -6.49
N VAL A 109 6.73 10.67 -7.05
CA VAL A 109 5.66 10.80 -8.05
C VAL A 109 4.33 10.95 -7.34
N LYS A 110 3.65 12.06 -7.62
CA LYS A 110 2.32 12.35 -7.09
C LYS A 110 1.27 11.97 -8.13
N ASP A 111 0.82 10.74 -8.08
CA ASP A 111 -0.17 10.22 -9.02
C ASP A 111 -1.61 10.60 -8.62
N ASP A 112 -2.48 10.70 -9.63
CA ASP A 112 -3.94 10.84 -9.49
C ASP A 112 -4.65 9.93 -10.51
N ASP A 113 -3.96 8.88 -10.96
CA ASP A 113 -4.30 8.08 -12.14
C ASP A 113 -5.14 6.86 -11.76
N TYR A 114 -6.36 6.75 -12.31
CA TYR A 114 -7.26 5.63 -12.01
C TYR A 114 -6.68 4.27 -12.43
N ARG A 115 -5.76 4.23 -13.41
CA ARG A 115 -5.11 2.99 -13.84
C ARG A 115 -4.17 2.49 -12.75
N LEU A 116 -3.45 3.40 -12.10
CA LEU A 116 -2.61 3.05 -10.95
C LEU A 116 -3.46 2.74 -9.71
N SER A 117 -4.61 3.40 -9.58
CA SER A 117 -5.61 3.05 -8.57
C SER A 117 -6.09 1.60 -8.71
N PHE A 118 -6.45 1.21 -9.93
CA PHE A 118 -6.84 -0.16 -10.26
C PHE A 118 -5.69 -1.17 -10.09
N LEU A 119 -4.51 -0.87 -10.64
CA LEU A 119 -3.38 -1.82 -10.68
C LEU A 119 -2.64 -1.99 -9.34
N TYR A 120 -2.57 -0.93 -8.53
CA TYR A 120 -1.72 -0.87 -7.34
C TYR A 120 -2.42 -0.38 -6.08
N GLY A 121 -3.71 -0.02 -6.16
CA GLY A 121 -4.43 0.50 -4.99
C GLY A 121 -4.11 1.95 -4.63
N ASN A 122 -3.48 2.69 -5.53
CA ASN A 122 -3.16 4.09 -5.28
C ASN A 122 -4.44 4.94 -5.18
N PHE A 123 -4.47 5.89 -4.26
CA PHE A 123 -5.65 6.73 -4.08
C PHE A 123 -5.70 7.88 -5.09
N THR A 124 -6.81 7.98 -5.82
CA THR A 124 -7.11 9.14 -6.67
C THR A 124 -8.11 10.08 -5.98
N THR A 125 -7.90 11.38 -6.15
CA THR A 125 -8.80 12.45 -5.72
C THR A 125 -9.92 12.72 -6.73
N LEU A 126 -9.86 12.09 -7.91
CA LEU A 126 -10.75 12.28 -9.05
C LEU A 126 -10.80 13.73 -9.58
N THR A 127 -9.86 14.59 -9.16
CA THR A 127 -9.85 16.00 -9.57
C THR A 127 -9.48 16.20 -11.03
N ARG A 128 -8.69 15.26 -11.59
CA ARG A 128 -8.34 15.20 -13.01
C ARG A 128 -9.16 14.20 -13.83
N PHE A 129 -10.06 13.45 -13.18
CA PHE A 129 -10.87 12.44 -13.82
C PHE A 129 -11.87 13.06 -14.80
N THR A 130 -12.02 12.45 -15.97
CA THR A 130 -12.83 12.96 -17.08
C THR A 130 -13.94 12.00 -17.48
N GLU A 131 -14.86 12.47 -18.32
CA GLU A 131 -15.93 11.63 -18.90
C GLU A 131 -15.35 10.44 -19.69
N ALA A 132 -14.23 10.63 -20.39
CA ALA A 132 -13.56 9.56 -21.14
C ALA A 132 -12.92 8.52 -20.21
N ASP A 133 -12.38 8.95 -19.06
CA ASP A 133 -11.85 8.03 -18.05
C ASP A 133 -12.98 7.21 -17.43
N LEU A 134 -14.14 7.82 -17.15
CA LEU A 134 -15.34 7.12 -16.67
C LEU A 134 -15.81 6.07 -17.68
N GLU A 135 -15.96 6.46 -18.95
CA GLU A 135 -16.39 5.54 -20.02
C GLU A 135 -15.47 4.32 -20.08
N ARG A 136 -14.15 4.55 -20.01
CA ARG A 136 -13.16 3.48 -20.03
C ARG A 136 -13.22 2.58 -18.81
N VAL A 137 -13.31 3.15 -17.60
CA VAL A 137 -13.48 2.36 -16.37
C VAL A 137 -14.69 1.44 -16.47
N VAL A 138 -15.81 1.93 -17.00
CA VAL A 138 -17.03 1.15 -17.10
C VAL A 138 -16.96 0.11 -18.21
N SER A 139 -16.48 0.47 -19.41
CA SER A 139 -16.45 -0.43 -20.56
C SER A 139 -15.43 -1.56 -20.41
N GLU A 140 -14.29 -1.28 -19.75
CA GLU A 140 -13.25 -2.27 -19.46
C GLU A 140 -13.45 -2.97 -18.10
N GLY A 141 -14.45 -2.56 -17.31
CA GLY A 141 -14.78 -3.18 -16.02
C GLY A 141 -13.69 -2.98 -14.96
N LEU A 142 -13.03 -1.82 -14.94
CA LEU A 142 -11.89 -1.53 -14.07
C LEU A 142 -12.34 -1.33 -12.62
N SER A 143 -12.19 -2.38 -11.82
CA SER A 143 -12.63 -2.45 -10.43
C SER A 143 -11.72 -3.39 -9.61
N PRO A 144 -11.35 -3.07 -8.36
CA PRO A 144 -11.78 -1.89 -7.59
C PRO A 144 -10.97 -0.61 -7.90
N LEU A 145 -11.49 0.54 -7.45
CA LEU A 145 -10.78 1.82 -7.40
C LEU A 145 -10.67 2.36 -5.96
N TYR A 146 -9.64 3.16 -5.71
CA TYR A 146 -9.33 3.74 -4.40
C TYR A 146 -9.43 5.26 -4.46
N VAL A 147 -10.33 5.84 -3.67
CA VAL A 147 -10.72 7.25 -3.78
C VAL A 147 -10.44 8.02 -2.49
N SER A 148 -9.68 9.10 -2.61
CA SER A 148 -9.40 10.06 -1.54
C SER A 148 -10.58 11.00 -1.33
N ILE A 149 -11.42 10.70 -0.34
CA ILE A 149 -12.69 11.41 -0.05
C ILE A 149 -12.46 12.62 0.85
N HIS A 150 -11.73 12.49 1.97
CA HIS A 150 -11.35 13.58 2.92
C HIS A 150 -12.46 14.46 3.54
N ALA A 151 -13.44 14.94 2.76
CA ALA A 151 -14.67 15.61 3.16
C ALA A 151 -15.71 15.47 2.03
N THR A 152 -16.99 15.32 2.36
CA THR A 152 -18.08 15.36 1.37
C THR A 152 -18.57 16.77 1.09
N ASN A 153 -18.45 17.68 2.05
CA ASN A 153 -18.78 19.08 1.86
C ASN A 153 -17.88 19.69 0.76
N PRO A 154 -18.43 20.28 -0.31
CA PRO A 154 -17.66 20.73 -1.46
C PRO A 154 -16.70 21.88 -1.13
N HIS A 155 -17.06 22.76 -0.18
CA HIS A 155 -16.21 23.86 0.25
C HIS A 155 -15.03 23.34 1.05
N VAL A 156 -15.29 22.52 2.06
CA VAL A 156 -14.25 21.88 2.88
C VAL A 156 -13.30 21.07 2.00
N ARG A 157 -13.83 20.25 1.07
CA ARG A 157 -13.01 19.43 0.17
C ARG A 157 -12.12 20.29 -0.73
N SER A 158 -12.66 21.36 -1.31
CA SER A 158 -11.89 22.30 -2.13
C SER A 158 -10.74 22.94 -1.34
N ASP A 159 -11.01 23.33 -0.09
CA ASP A 159 -10.02 23.95 0.79
C ASP A 159 -8.93 22.96 1.23
N LEU A 160 -9.33 21.74 1.63
CA LEU A 160 -8.41 20.64 1.96
C LEU A 160 -7.49 20.27 0.79
N LEU A 161 -8.02 20.23 -0.42
CA LEU A 161 -7.25 19.90 -1.62
C LEU A 161 -6.49 21.10 -2.19
N ARG A 162 -6.77 22.33 -1.72
CA ARG A 162 -6.36 23.59 -2.33
C ARG A 162 -6.57 23.60 -3.85
N ASN A 163 -7.74 23.11 -4.27
CA ASN A 163 -8.11 22.97 -5.68
C ASN A 163 -9.62 23.14 -5.82
N SER A 164 -10.05 24.13 -6.61
CA SER A 164 -11.48 24.39 -6.85
C SER A 164 -12.21 23.22 -7.50
N ARG A 165 -11.50 22.39 -8.27
CA ARG A 165 -12.06 21.14 -8.84
C ARG A 165 -12.42 20.11 -7.76
N GLY A 166 -11.81 20.22 -6.57
CA GLY A 166 -12.15 19.39 -5.42
C GLY A 166 -13.62 19.50 -5.01
N ALA A 167 -14.23 20.68 -5.20
CA ALA A 167 -15.65 20.90 -4.88
C ALA A 167 -16.60 20.00 -5.68
N THR A 168 -16.24 19.66 -6.93
CA THR A 168 -17.13 18.92 -7.83
C THR A 168 -16.65 17.50 -8.12
N SER A 169 -15.44 17.12 -7.71
CA SER A 169 -14.84 15.84 -8.12
C SER A 169 -15.57 14.60 -7.58
N LEU A 170 -16.31 14.69 -6.47
CA LEU A 170 -17.10 13.57 -5.95
C LEU A 170 -18.32 13.22 -6.82
N ARG A 171 -18.69 14.05 -7.80
CA ARG A 171 -19.67 13.66 -8.84
C ARG A 171 -19.24 12.38 -9.56
N TRP A 172 -17.92 12.20 -9.72
CA TRP A 172 -17.34 11.01 -10.34
C TRP A 172 -17.47 9.77 -9.46
N LEU A 173 -17.31 9.94 -8.14
CA LEU A 173 -17.54 8.85 -7.20
C LEU A 173 -18.96 8.32 -7.32
N ARG A 174 -19.97 9.21 -7.37
CA ARG A 174 -21.36 8.80 -7.59
C ARG A 174 -21.53 8.02 -8.90
N ALA A 175 -20.99 8.56 -10.00
CA ALA A 175 -21.10 7.93 -11.32
C ALA A 175 -20.42 6.54 -11.38
N LEU A 176 -19.29 6.36 -10.72
CA LEU A 176 -18.59 5.07 -10.59
C LEU A 176 -19.44 4.05 -9.83
N LEU A 177 -20.01 4.46 -8.69
CA LEU A 177 -20.88 3.59 -7.87
C LEU A 177 -22.17 3.23 -8.61
N ASP A 178 -22.78 4.15 -9.35
CA ASP A 178 -23.96 3.90 -10.18
C ASP A 178 -23.68 2.86 -11.28
N ALA A 179 -22.46 2.85 -11.80
CA ALA A 179 -22.00 1.86 -12.77
C ALA A 179 -21.57 0.52 -12.14
N GLY A 180 -21.67 0.37 -10.81
CA GLY A 180 -21.32 -0.85 -10.10
C GLY A 180 -19.82 -1.07 -9.88
N VAL A 181 -19.00 -0.03 -10.03
CA VAL A 181 -17.55 -0.10 -9.73
C VAL A 181 -17.36 -0.26 -8.22
N ILE A 182 -16.54 -1.23 -7.81
CA ILE A 182 -16.18 -1.41 -6.40
C ILE A 182 -15.23 -0.27 -6.02
N VAL A 183 -15.59 0.51 -5.01
CA VAL A 183 -14.75 1.64 -4.56
C VAL A 183 -14.42 1.54 -3.07
N HIS A 184 -13.14 1.78 -2.77
CA HIS A 184 -12.58 1.91 -1.43
C HIS A 184 -12.23 3.38 -1.17
N GLY A 185 -12.84 3.99 -0.17
CA GLY A 185 -12.60 5.38 0.22
C GLY A 185 -11.49 5.55 1.25
N GLN A 186 -10.92 6.74 1.33
CA GLN A 186 -10.06 7.16 2.45
C GLN A 186 -10.37 8.58 2.91
N ILE A 187 -10.28 8.79 4.22
CA ILE A 187 -10.35 10.08 4.90
C ILE A 187 -9.07 10.23 5.75
N VAL A 188 -8.12 11.01 5.26
CA VAL A 188 -7.07 11.61 6.10
C VAL A 188 -7.70 12.73 6.94
N VAL A 189 -7.73 12.54 8.26
CA VAL A 189 -8.22 13.54 9.21
C VAL A 189 -7.07 14.46 9.61
N CYS A 190 -7.34 15.76 9.65
CA CYS A 190 -6.42 16.83 10.02
C CYS A 190 -7.09 17.63 11.14
N PRO A 191 -6.55 17.61 12.38
CA PRO A 191 -7.18 18.28 13.50
C PRO A 191 -7.38 19.77 13.27
N GLY A 192 -8.60 20.27 13.52
CA GLY A 192 -8.99 21.66 13.28
C GLY A 192 -9.39 21.97 11.83
N LEU A 193 -9.23 21.04 10.89
CA LEU A 193 -9.59 21.25 9.47
C LEU A 193 -10.78 20.39 9.04
N ASN A 194 -10.75 19.08 9.31
CA ASN A 194 -11.82 18.15 8.92
C ASN A 194 -12.14 17.08 9.96
N ASP A 195 -11.83 17.34 11.23
CA ASP A 195 -12.24 16.53 12.38
C ASP A 195 -13.58 17.03 12.98
N GLY A 196 -13.98 16.43 14.11
CA GLY A 196 -15.16 16.86 14.86
C GLY A 196 -16.45 16.85 14.03
N LEU A 197 -17.15 17.99 13.99
CA LEU A 197 -18.41 18.13 13.24
C LEU A 197 -18.24 17.94 11.73
N VAL A 198 -17.08 18.30 11.18
CA VAL A 198 -16.81 18.14 9.75
C VAL A 198 -16.64 16.66 9.39
N LEU A 199 -16.01 15.88 10.28
CA LEU A 199 -15.93 14.43 10.13
C LEU A 199 -17.33 13.79 10.24
N GLU A 200 -18.16 14.22 11.20
CA GLU A 200 -19.55 13.78 11.31
C GLU A 200 -20.37 14.08 10.05
N GLU A 201 -20.26 15.29 9.49
CA GLU A 201 -20.89 15.68 8.22
C GLU A 201 -20.37 14.82 7.06
N THR A 202 -19.07 14.55 7.02
CA THR A 202 -18.45 13.70 6.00
C THR A 202 -19.00 12.28 6.03
N LEU A 203 -19.09 11.68 7.21
CA LEU A 203 -19.62 10.33 7.39
C LEU A 203 -21.13 10.26 7.12
N LEU A 204 -21.88 11.31 7.47
CA LEU A 204 -23.29 11.45 7.09
C LEU A 204 -23.46 11.54 5.58
N GLY A 205 -22.66 12.35 4.89
CA GLY A 205 -22.69 12.45 3.43
C GLY A 205 -22.34 11.12 2.76
N ILE A 206 -21.36 10.37 3.29
CA ILE A 206 -21.08 9.01 2.82
C ILE A 206 -22.27 8.08 3.04
N TYR A 207 -22.90 8.15 4.21
CA TYR A 207 -24.04 7.32 4.55
C TYR A 207 -25.26 7.58 3.65
N ASP A 208 -25.50 8.83 3.28
CA ASP A 208 -26.66 9.25 2.49
C ASP A 208 -26.41 9.13 0.97
N GLU A 209 -25.28 9.64 0.49
CA GLU A 209 -25.00 9.76 -0.96
C GLU A 209 -24.16 8.62 -1.54
N TYR A 210 -23.36 7.94 -0.72
CA TYR A 210 -22.41 6.91 -1.17
C TYR A 210 -22.52 5.59 -0.37
N PRO A 211 -23.73 5.10 -0.01
CA PRO A 211 -23.88 3.92 0.83
C PRO A 211 -23.30 2.66 0.19
N GLU A 212 -23.04 2.65 -1.13
CA GLU A 212 -22.50 1.55 -1.94
C GLU A 212 -21.01 1.28 -1.70
N LEU A 213 -20.25 2.26 -1.16
CA LEU A 213 -18.82 2.11 -0.86
C LEU A 213 -18.52 0.80 -0.10
N THR A 214 -17.50 0.09 -0.57
CA THR A 214 -17.10 -1.20 0.01
C THR A 214 -16.45 -1.00 1.37
N SER A 215 -15.52 -0.06 1.44
CA SER A 215 -14.89 0.34 2.70
C SER A 215 -14.41 1.78 2.65
N VAL A 216 -14.27 2.43 3.81
CA VAL A 216 -13.71 3.77 3.99
C VAL A 216 -12.73 3.72 5.15
N GLY A 217 -11.45 3.93 4.86
CA GLY A 217 -10.41 4.04 5.87
C GLY A 217 -10.30 5.45 6.42
N VAL A 218 -10.39 5.60 7.74
CA VAL A 218 -10.19 6.88 8.44
C VAL A 218 -8.83 6.82 9.12
N VAL A 219 -7.91 7.67 8.67
CA VAL A 219 -6.49 7.66 9.07
C VAL A 219 -6.09 9.03 9.62
N PRO A 220 -5.16 9.11 10.58
CA PRO A 220 -4.63 10.40 11.04
C PRO A 220 -3.67 10.98 9.99
N VAL A 221 -3.57 12.31 9.97
CA VAL A 221 -2.49 12.98 9.22
C VAL A 221 -1.13 12.63 9.80
N GLY A 222 -0.25 12.10 8.95
CA GLY A 222 1.18 11.99 9.24
C GLY A 222 1.88 13.31 8.93
N ILE A 223 2.59 13.88 9.91
CA ILE A 223 3.28 15.17 9.76
C ILE A 223 4.76 14.96 9.93
N SER A 224 5.55 15.24 8.89
CA SER A 224 7.00 15.20 9.00
C SER A 224 7.57 16.51 9.55
N SER A 225 8.80 16.48 10.05
CA SER A 225 9.56 17.70 10.41
C SER A 225 9.86 18.63 9.22
N PHE A 226 9.62 18.17 7.99
CA PHE A 226 9.79 18.96 6.76
C PHE A 226 8.51 19.65 6.33
N ASN A 227 7.38 19.35 6.98
CA ASN A 227 6.14 20.08 6.77
C ASN A 227 6.25 21.52 7.33
N LYS A 228 5.79 22.50 6.56
CA LYS A 228 5.83 23.93 6.90
C LYS A 228 4.43 24.55 7.04
N GLU A 229 3.39 23.73 7.06
CA GLU A 229 2.00 24.18 7.12
C GLU A 229 1.60 24.47 8.57
N ASP A 230 1.51 25.76 8.91
CA ASP A 230 1.17 26.21 10.27
C ASP A 230 -0.19 25.72 10.78
N GLN A 231 -1.09 25.35 9.87
CA GLN A 231 -2.44 24.87 10.19
C GLN A 231 -2.47 23.38 10.56
N LEU A 232 -1.39 22.64 10.32
CA LEU A 232 -1.33 21.22 10.62
C LEU A 232 -0.67 20.97 11.97
N ARG A 233 -1.29 20.09 12.76
CA ARG A 233 -0.74 19.58 14.01
C ARG A 233 -0.97 18.08 14.13
N PRO A 234 -0.10 17.34 14.84
CA PRO A 234 -0.34 15.93 15.12
C PRO A 234 -1.62 15.74 15.95
N HIS A 235 -2.21 14.56 15.85
CA HIS A 235 -3.30 14.16 16.74
C HIS A 235 -2.77 13.97 18.15
N SER A 236 -3.48 14.53 19.12
CA SER A 236 -3.34 14.15 20.53
C SER A 236 -4.08 12.83 20.80
N SER A 237 -3.82 12.24 21.96
CA SER A 237 -4.56 11.06 22.42
C SER A 237 -6.06 11.32 22.54
N ASP A 238 -6.46 12.54 22.92
CA ASP A 238 -7.88 12.91 23.02
C ASP A 238 -8.53 13.12 21.65
N ASP A 239 -7.82 13.70 20.68
CA ASP A 239 -8.30 13.78 19.29
C ASP A 239 -8.53 12.36 18.74
N ALA A 240 -7.58 11.44 18.96
CA ALA A 240 -7.69 10.06 18.52
C ALA A 240 -8.91 9.34 19.13
N ARG A 241 -9.18 9.54 20.44
CA ARG A 241 -10.37 8.99 21.11
C ARG A 241 -11.66 9.50 20.48
N LEU A 242 -11.74 10.80 20.21
CA LEU A 242 -12.93 11.42 19.60
C LEU A 242 -13.17 10.90 18.17
N VAL A 243 -12.10 10.71 17.39
CA VAL A 243 -12.22 10.11 16.05
C VAL A 243 -12.71 8.66 16.14
N ILE A 244 -12.14 7.84 17.02
CA ILE A 244 -12.60 6.45 17.23
C ILE A 244 -14.08 6.42 17.61
N ASP A 245 -14.48 7.21 18.62
CA ASP A 245 -15.87 7.25 19.09
C ASP A 245 -16.86 7.70 18.00
N THR A 246 -16.39 8.51 17.05
CA THR A 246 -17.17 8.94 15.89
C THR A 246 -17.27 7.83 14.86
N VAL A 247 -16.13 7.25 14.48
CA VAL A 247 -16.08 6.17 13.48
C VAL A 247 -16.85 4.94 13.93
N GLU A 248 -16.70 4.49 15.17
CA GLU A 248 -17.42 3.33 15.71
C GLU A 248 -18.94 3.55 15.75
N ARG A 249 -19.39 4.76 16.13
CA ARG A 249 -20.83 5.11 16.07
C ARG A 249 -21.37 5.03 14.65
N TRP A 250 -20.62 5.52 13.66
CA TRP A 250 -21.03 5.44 12.27
C TRP A 250 -20.97 4.02 11.73
N ALA A 251 -19.93 3.26 12.02
CA ALA A 251 -19.81 1.84 11.67
C ALA A 251 -21.04 1.05 12.16
N LEU A 252 -21.52 1.30 13.39
CA LEU A 252 -22.76 0.71 13.89
C LEU A 252 -24.01 1.13 13.10
N ARG A 253 -24.09 2.40 12.65
CA ARG A 253 -25.20 2.89 11.81
C ARG A 253 -25.19 2.24 10.43
N PHE A 254 -24.04 2.17 9.77
CA PHE A 254 -23.88 1.45 8.51
C PHE A 254 -24.26 -0.02 8.67
N LYS A 255 -23.77 -0.67 9.74
CA LYS A 255 -24.07 -2.08 10.01
C LYS A 255 -25.56 -2.34 10.22
N LYS A 256 -26.26 -1.42 10.90
CA LYS A 256 -27.70 -1.52 11.13
C LYS A 256 -28.53 -1.34 9.85
N SER A 257 -28.12 -0.43 8.97
CA SER A 257 -28.89 -0.05 7.78
C SER A 257 -28.54 -0.86 6.53
N PHE A 258 -27.28 -1.26 6.40
CA PHE A 258 -26.72 -1.89 5.20
C PHE A 258 -26.08 -3.25 5.46
N SER A 259 -26.11 -3.75 6.71
CA SER A 259 -25.51 -5.04 7.12
C SER A 259 -23.99 -5.13 6.92
N ARG A 260 -23.31 -3.99 6.80
CA ARG A 260 -21.86 -3.84 6.72
C ARG A 260 -21.41 -2.59 7.46
N SER A 261 -20.22 -2.60 8.04
CA SER A 261 -19.71 -1.48 8.83
C SER A 261 -19.22 -0.33 7.96
N THR A 262 -18.70 -0.63 6.76
CA THR A 262 -18.17 0.30 5.74
C THR A 262 -17.01 1.19 6.22
N VAL A 263 -17.08 1.84 7.37
CA VAL A 263 -16.09 2.81 7.84
C VAL A 263 -15.24 2.23 8.96
N TYR A 264 -13.92 2.40 8.88
CA TYR A 264 -12.96 1.82 9.80
C TYR A 264 -11.87 2.83 10.18
N ALA A 265 -11.57 2.97 11.48
CA ALA A 265 -10.43 3.74 11.95
C ALA A 265 -9.15 2.91 11.82
N SER A 266 -8.03 3.54 11.48
CA SER A 266 -6.73 2.86 11.44
C SER A 266 -6.23 2.42 12.81
N ASP A 267 -5.38 1.41 12.81
CA ASP A 267 -4.71 0.86 14.00
C ASP A 267 -3.92 1.95 14.74
N GLU A 268 -3.40 2.94 14.00
CA GLU A 268 -2.70 4.10 14.56
C GLU A 268 -3.57 4.88 15.55
N TYR A 269 -4.87 5.06 15.27
CA TYR A 269 -5.74 5.74 16.23
C TYR A 269 -5.86 4.97 17.54
N TYR A 270 -5.99 3.65 17.49
CA TYR A 270 -6.09 2.83 18.70
C TYR A 270 -4.79 2.87 19.50
N ILE A 271 -3.63 2.89 18.82
CA ILE A 271 -2.32 3.08 19.47
C ILE A 271 -2.24 4.46 20.14
N LEU A 272 -2.59 5.54 19.44
CA LEU A 272 -2.57 6.91 19.97
C LEU A 272 -3.55 7.13 21.13
N ALA A 273 -4.73 6.50 21.05
CA ALA A 273 -5.77 6.58 22.08
C ALA A 273 -5.51 5.66 23.29
N GLU A 274 -4.51 4.77 23.19
CA GLU A 274 -4.25 3.68 24.12
C GLU A 274 -5.49 2.79 24.36
N ARG A 275 -6.20 2.48 23.27
CA ARG A 275 -7.40 1.62 23.28
C ARG A 275 -7.07 0.24 22.70
N PRO A 276 -7.77 -0.82 23.13
CA PRO A 276 -7.63 -2.13 22.51
C PRO A 276 -8.07 -2.08 21.05
N PHE A 277 -7.42 -2.86 20.20
CA PHE A 277 -7.84 -3.03 18.81
C PHE A 277 -9.20 -3.75 18.72
N PRO A 278 -10.06 -3.41 17.75
CA PRO A 278 -11.20 -4.22 17.36
C PRO A 278 -10.80 -5.66 17.04
N LYS A 279 -11.76 -6.59 17.13
CA LYS A 279 -11.50 -7.98 16.76
C LYS A 279 -11.33 -8.07 15.24
N VAL A 280 -10.56 -9.06 14.77
CA VAL A 280 -10.40 -9.30 13.32
C VAL A 280 -11.75 -9.41 12.59
N SER A 281 -12.74 -10.05 13.22
CA SER A 281 -14.10 -10.19 12.69
C SER A 281 -14.84 -8.87 12.48
N ASP A 282 -14.45 -7.80 13.19
CA ASP A 282 -15.08 -6.48 13.09
C ASP A 282 -14.64 -5.74 11.82
N TYR A 283 -13.53 -6.14 11.19
CA TYR A 283 -13.01 -5.58 9.93
C TYR A 283 -13.55 -6.28 8.67
N GLU A 284 -14.47 -7.24 8.83
CA GLU A 284 -15.09 -8.01 7.75
C GLU A 284 -14.06 -8.69 6.84
N ASN A 285 -13.82 -8.14 5.64
CA ASN A 285 -12.91 -8.72 4.64
C ASN A 285 -11.48 -8.16 4.71
N LEU A 286 -11.17 -7.29 5.67
CA LEU A 286 -9.86 -6.63 5.79
C LEU A 286 -9.46 -5.88 4.51
N ASP A 287 -10.43 -5.30 3.79
CA ASP A 287 -10.20 -4.65 2.49
C ASP A 287 -9.26 -3.41 2.58
N GLN A 288 -8.97 -2.93 3.79
CA GLN A 288 -8.11 -1.77 4.07
C GLN A 288 -6.82 -2.15 4.83
N HIS A 289 -6.46 -3.44 4.88
CA HIS A 289 -5.30 -3.91 5.64
C HIS A 289 -4.00 -3.22 5.22
N GLU A 290 -3.78 -3.02 3.91
CA GLU A 290 -2.59 -2.32 3.40
C GLU A 290 -2.55 -0.81 3.76
N ASN A 291 -3.68 -0.25 4.19
CA ASN A 291 -3.82 1.14 4.66
C ASN A 291 -3.75 1.25 6.19
N GLY A 292 -3.24 0.23 6.89
CA GLY A 292 -3.04 0.27 8.33
C GLY A 292 -4.31 0.01 9.16
N ILE A 293 -5.30 -0.67 8.60
CA ILE A 293 -6.57 -1.00 9.27
C ILE A 293 -6.67 -2.51 9.48
N GLY A 294 -6.61 -2.95 10.74
CA GLY A 294 -6.70 -4.36 11.11
C GLY A 294 -5.39 -5.14 10.97
N MET A 295 -4.25 -4.47 10.76
CA MET A 295 -2.93 -5.12 10.70
C MET A 295 -2.53 -5.71 12.05
N ALA A 296 -2.68 -4.94 13.14
CA ALA A 296 -2.31 -5.35 14.48
C ALA A 296 -3.19 -6.52 14.97
N ALA A 297 -4.51 -6.41 14.74
CA ALA A 297 -5.46 -7.46 15.10
C ALA A 297 -5.19 -8.76 14.33
N SER A 298 -4.92 -8.66 13.02
CA SER A 298 -4.59 -9.82 12.18
C SER A 298 -3.30 -10.48 12.64
N PHE A 299 -2.25 -9.69 12.86
CA PHE A 299 -0.96 -10.16 13.36
C PHE A 299 -1.09 -10.92 14.69
N GLN A 300 -1.88 -10.41 15.64
CA GLN A 300 -2.09 -11.07 16.94
C GLN A 300 -2.76 -12.44 16.79
N VAL A 301 -3.73 -12.55 15.87
CA VAL A 301 -4.41 -13.83 15.59
C VAL A 301 -3.44 -14.80 14.90
N GLU A 302 -2.66 -14.35 13.92
CA GLU A 302 -1.66 -15.18 13.23
C GLU A 302 -0.62 -15.78 14.18
N VAL A 303 -0.11 -14.97 15.12
CA VAL A 303 0.76 -15.49 16.18
C VAL A 303 0.03 -16.53 17.02
N GLY A 304 -1.20 -16.22 17.46
CA GLY A 304 -2.02 -17.12 18.27
C GLY A 304 -2.28 -18.47 17.59
N GLU A 305 -2.56 -18.49 16.29
CA GLU A 305 -2.77 -19.70 15.51
C GLU A 305 -1.46 -20.45 15.25
N ALA A 306 -0.38 -19.74 14.90
CA ALA A 306 0.95 -20.35 14.71
C ALA A 306 1.51 -20.99 15.99
N LEU A 307 1.03 -20.58 17.17
CA LEU A 307 1.31 -21.23 18.45
C LEU A 307 0.56 -22.55 18.64
N LYS A 308 -0.70 -22.61 18.19
CA LYS A 308 -1.57 -23.80 18.31
C LYS A 308 -1.20 -24.88 17.29
N GLU A 309 -0.87 -24.47 16.07
CA GLU A 309 -0.56 -25.37 14.96
C GLU A 309 0.95 -25.50 14.72
N LYS A 310 1.39 -26.66 14.21
CA LYS A 310 2.74 -26.80 13.63
C LYS A 310 2.81 -26.22 12.21
N THR A 311 1.69 -25.79 11.66
CA THR A 311 1.56 -25.24 10.31
C THR A 311 1.12 -23.78 10.41
N PRO A 312 1.77 -22.85 9.69
CA PRO A 312 1.43 -21.43 9.76
C PRO A 312 0.05 -21.15 9.15
N VAL A 313 -0.89 -20.65 9.94
CA VAL A 313 -2.15 -20.09 9.46
C VAL A 313 -1.91 -18.62 9.13
N LYS A 314 -1.84 -18.29 7.83
CA LYS A 314 -1.87 -16.89 7.39
C LYS A 314 -3.33 -16.45 7.26
N ILE A 315 -3.68 -15.30 7.83
CA ILE A 315 -5.02 -14.75 7.60
C ILE A 315 -5.05 -14.32 6.13
N PRO A 316 -6.05 -14.77 5.34
CA PRO A 316 -6.19 -14.32 3.98
C PRO A 316 -6.59 -12.84 4.00
N VAL A 317 -5.57 -11.98 3.98
CA VAL A 317 -5.74 -10.57 3.67
C VAL A 317 -5.97 -10.51 2.17
N LYS A 318 -7.00 -9.77 1.72
CA LYS A 318 -7.05 -9.34 0.33
C LYS A 318 -5.91 -8.34 0.11
N THR A 319 -4.72 -8.86 -0.16
CA THR A 319 -3.73 -8.11 -0.95
C THR A 319 -4.42 -7.76 -2.26
N GLY A 320 -4.20 -6.54 -2.77
CA GLY A 320 -4.94 -6.03 -3.93
C GLY A 320 -5.15 -7.13 -4.98
N PHE A 321 -6.39 -7.29 -5.46
CA PHE A 321 -6.87 -8.37 -6.35
C PHE A 321 -5.97 -8.65 -7.59
N PHE A 322 -5.02 -7.77 -7.87
CA PHE A 322 -4.10 -7.76 -9.00
C PHE A 322 -2.62 -8.05 -8.65
N SER A 323 -2.36 -8.85 -7.61
CA SER A 323 -0.99 -9.31 -7.29
C SER A 323 -0.24 -9.94 -8.48
N SER A 324 -0.94 -10.38 -9.53
CA SER A 324 -0.38 -11.05 -10.70
C SER A 324 -0.86 -10.55 -12.07
N VAL A 325 -1.13 -9.26 -12.27
CA VAL A 325 -1.34 -8.75 -13.66
C VAL A 325 -0.05 -8.95 -14.46
N ASP A 326 -0.13 -9.79 -15.49
CA ASP A 326 0.99 -10.10 -16.41
C ASP A 326 1.39 -8.84 -17.18
N GLY A 327 2.68 -8.71 -17.50
CA GLY A 327 3.22 -7.48 -18.11
C GLY A 327 3.39 -6.28 -17.17
N ALA A 328 2.63 -6.19 -16.07
CA ALA A 328 2.72 -5.05 -15.14
C ALA A 328 4.00 -5.13 -14.30
N PRO A 329 4.80 -4.06 -14.24
CA PRO A 329 5.96 -4.06 -13.35
C PRO A 329 5.48 -4.16 -11.90
N ALA A 330 6.18 -4.95 -11.10
CA ALA A 330 5.92 -5.06 -9.68
C ALA A 330 6.42 -3.79 -8.96
N THR A 331 5.61 -2.73 -8.97
CA THR A 331 5.90 -1.42 -8.36
C THR A 331 4.89 -1.06 -7.28
N GLY A 332 5.17 -0.02 -6.50
CA GLY A 332 4.33 0.37 -5.37
C GLY A 332 4.19 -0.78 -4.37
N TYR A 333 2.97 -1.04 -3.92
CA TYR A 333 2.63 -2.14 -3.02
C TYR A 333 2.91 -3.54 -3.61
N ARG A 334 3.01 -3.68 -4.93
CA ARG A 334 3.36 -4.95 -5.60
C ARG A 334 4.86 -5.23 -5.64
N SER A 335 5.71 -4.25 -5.29
CA SER A 335 7.16 -4.43 -5.32
C SER A 335 7.58 -5.59 -4.42
N PRO A 336 8.39 -6.56 -4.89
CA PRO A 336 9.01 -7.54 -4.03
C PRO A 336 9.73 -6.82 -2.90
N ARG A 337 9.30 -7.02 -1.66
CA ARG A 337 9.91 -6.31 -0.53
C ARG A 337 11.35 -6.75 -0.34
N PHE A 338 11.58 -8.06 -0.32
CA PHE A 338 12.88 -8.69 -0.22
C PHE A 338 12.83 -10.08 -0.86
N LEU A 339 13.85 -10.45 -1.63
CA LEU A 339 13.88 -11.74 -2.36
C LEU A 339 14.64 -12.83 -1.61
N ASP A 340 15.60 -12.46 -0.75
CA ASP A 340 16.40 -13.42 0.03
C ASP A 340 15.75 -13.68 1.41
N LYS A 341 14.59 -14.34 1.39
CA LYS A 341 13.80 -14.65 2.58
C LYS A 341 14.15 -16.05 3.08
N GLY A 342 15.26 -16.16 3.81
CA GLY A 342 15.71 -17.41 4.41
C GLY A 342 15.73 -17.32 5.94
N ILE A 343 15.00 -18.21 6.62
CA ILE A 343 15.16 -18.38 8.07
C ILE A 343 16.55 -18.96 8.31
N LYS A 344 17.43 -18.17 8.93
CA LYS A 344 18.79 -18.63 9.27
C LYS A 344 18.72 -19.41 10.59
N SER A 345 19.23 -20.64 10.59
CA SER A 345 19.39 -21.48 11.80
C SER A 345 20.18 -20.71 12.87
N SER A 346 19.63 -20.55 14.07
CA SER A 346 20.12 -19.60 15.08
C SER A 346 21.46 -20.02 15.72
N THR A 347 22.43 -19.10 15.75
CA THR A 347 23.66 -19.18 16.57
C THR A 347 23.80 -18.06 17.62
N GLY A 348 22.83 -17.14 17.74
CA GLY A 348 22.94 -15.96 18.60
C GLY A 348 22.50 -16.16 20.06
N ASP A 349 23.08 -15.37 20.98
CA ASP A 349 22.83 -15.41 22.43
C ASP A 349 21.41 -14.97 22.81
N ALA A 350 20.85 -14.02 22.04
CA ALA A 350 19.49 -13.50 22.19
C ALA A 350 18.90 -13.14 20.82
N ILE A 351 17.58 -13.03 20.75
CA ILE A 351 16.85 -12.52 19.57
C ILE A 351 16.36 -11.10 19.84
N VAL A 352 16.64 -10.19 18.91
CA VAL A 352 16.24 -8.78 18.97
C VAL A 352 15.32 -8.49 17.79
N ILE A 353 14.07 -8.13 18.06
CA ILE A 353 13.10 -7.79 17.01
C ILE A 353 13.14 -6.28 16.79
N ILE A 354 13.63 -5.86 15.63
CA ILE A 354 13.70 -4.45 15.21
C ILE A 354 12.33 -4.02 14.69
N THR A 355 11.82 -2.90 15.20
CA THR A 355 10.51 -2.36 14.78
C THR A 355 10.41 -0.87 15.09
N SER A 356 9.35 -0.21 14.65
CA SER A 356 9.07 1.20 14.99
C SER A 356 8.45 1.37 16.39
N ASP A 357 8.26 2.60 16.85
CA ASP A 357 7.55 2.86 18.10
C ASP A 357 6.11 2.31 18.11
N TYR A 358 5.37 2.38 17.00
CA TYR A 358 4.04 1.77 16.91
C TYR A 358 4.11 0.24 16.89
N GLY A 359 5.04 -0.33 16.14
CA GLY A 359 5.26 -1.77 16.15
C GLY A 359 5.67 -2.28 17.54
N ASN A 360 6.42 -1.50 18.31
CA ASN A 360 6.77 -1.82 19.68
C ASN A 360 5.54 -1.89 20.60
N LYS A 361 4.55 -1.01 20.43
CA LYS A 361 3.28 -1.06 21.18
C LYS A 361 2.49 -2.33 20.90
N ILE A 362 2.65 -2.93 19.73
CA ILE A 362 2.00 -4.19 19.34
C ILE A 362 2.80 -5.41 19.83
N LEU A 363 4.13 -5.38 19.70
CA LEU A 363 4.99 -6.53 19.98
C LEU A 363 5.39 -6.67 21.45
N SER A 364 5.62 -5.57 22.16
CA SER A 364 6.02 -5.58 23.58
C SER A 364 5.10 -6.43 24.48
N PRO A 365 3.76 -6.34 24.36
CA PRO A 365 2.84 -7.20 25.13
C PRO A 365 3.01 -8.70 24.90
N MET A 366 3.68 -9.11 23.82
CA MET A 366 3.84 -10.51 23.41
C MET A 366 5.25 -11.05 23.65
N VAL A 367 6.17 -10.25 24.21
CA VAL A 367 7.59 -10.62 24.36
C VAL A 367 7.80 -11.85 25.23
N ASP A 368 7.02 -12.03 26.29
CA ASP A 368 7.13 -13.22 27.14
C ASP A 368 6.73 -14.49 26.37
N ILE A 369 5.67 -14.40 25.55
CA ILE A 369 5.28 -15.48 24.63
C ILE A 369 6.42 -15.77 23.65
N PHE A 370 7.03 -14.74 23.05
CA PHE A 370 8.15 -14.91 22.13
C PHE A 370 9.37 -15.55 22.79
N ARG A 371 9.65 -15.21 24.05
CA ARG A 371 10.74 -15.80 24.84
C ARG A 371 10.50 -17.29 25.08
N ASP A 372 9.26 -17.66 25.42
CA ASP A 372 8.89 -19.06 25.64
C ASP A 372 9.01 -19.89 24.35
N ILE A 373 8.64 -19.33 23.19
CA ILE A 373 8.81 -19.98 21.88
C ILE A 373 10.29 -20.20 21.57
N ALA A 374 11.11 -19.17 21.76
CA ALA A 374 12.50 -19.18 21.33
C ALA A 374 13.43 -19.99 22.25
N GLY A 375 12.99 -20.27 23.49
CA GLY A 375 13.81 -20.93 24.51
C GLY A 375 15.07 -20.14 24.90
N LYS A 376 15.13 -18.85 24.56
CA LYS A 376 16.28 -17.95 24.80
C LYS A 376 15.78 -16.51 24.98
N PRO A 377 16.61 -15.57 25.46
CA PRO A 377 16.19 -14.18 25.64
C PRO A 377 15.68 -13.56 24.32
N VAL A 378 14.51 -12.93 24.39
CA VAL A 378 13.91 -12.16 23.30
C VAL A 378 13.58 -10.76 23.82
N ARG A 379 13.85 -9.74 23.01
CA ARG A 379 13.41 -8.36 23.28
C ARG A 379 13.09 -7.62 21.98
N VAL A 380 12.36 -6.53 22.11
CA VAL A 380 12.06 -5.61 21.02
C VAL A 380 13.05 -4.43 21.07
N LEU A 381 13.56 -4.02 19.92
CA LEU A 381 14.36 -2.80 19.73
C LEU A 381 13.49 -1.78 18.97
N PRO A 382 12.85 -0.83 19.67
CA PRO A 382 12.14 0.26 19.01
C PRO A 382 13.13 1.22 18.34
N VAL A 383 12.89 1.51 17.07
CA VAL A 383 13.64 2.46 16.26
C VAL A 383 12.79 3.73 16.12
N PRO A 384 13.21 4.86 16.69
CA PRO A 384 12.53 6.12 16.49
C PRO A 384 12.73 6.59 15.05
N ASN A 385 11.66 7.07 14.41
CA ASN A 385 11.74 7.60 13.05
C ASN A 385 12.26 9.05 13.06
N ILE A 386 13.56 9.22 13.26
CA ILE A 386 14.19 10.54 13.31
C ILE A 386 14.20 11.17 11.91
N PHE A 387 14.36 10.36 10.86
CA PHE A 387 14.38 10.82 9.48
C PHE A 387 13.14 11.63 9.07
N PHE A 388 11.94 11.23 9.52
CA PHE A 388 10.71 11.99 9.32
C PHE A 388 10.34 12.93 10.49
N GLY A 389 11.15 13.02 11.54
CA GLY A 389 10.91 13.92 12.67
C GLY A 389 10.07 13.37 13.82
N GLY A 390 9.87 12.06 13.90
CA GLY A 390 9.35 11.35 15.07
C GLY A 390 7.82 11.23 15.17
N ASN A 391 7.06 12.07 14.47
CA ASN A 391 5.59 12.02 14.48
C ASN A 391 5.00 10.94 13.56
N ILE A 392 5.83 10.32 12.72
CA ILE A 392 5.46 9.24 11.80
C ILE A 392 6.17 7.98 12.26
N ALA A 393 5.44 7.07 12.90
CA ALA A 393 6.04 5.96 13.64
C ALA A 393 5.63 4.56 13.14
N ALA A 394 5.28 4.42 11.86
CA ALA A 394 5.00 3.12 11.25
C ALA A 394 6.29 2.38 10.85
N THR A 395 6.34 1.06 11.04
CA THR A 395 7.54 0.24 10.72
C THR A 395 7.91 0.28 9.24
N GLY A 396 6.91 0.37 8.34
CA GLY A 396 7.15 0.51 6.91
C GLY A 396 7.82 1.82 6.49
N LEU A 397 7.92 2.79 7.41
CA LEU A 397 8.51 4.11 7.16
C LEU A 397 9.88 4.31 7.83
N LEU A 398 10.48 3.25 8.38
CA LEU A 398 11.84 3.29 8.90
C LEU A 398 12.86 3.36 7.75
N THR A 399 13.90 4.17 7.95
CA THR A 399 15.05 4.25 7.05
C THR A 399 16.19 3.33 7.50
N GLY A 400 17.07 2.93 6.58
CA GLY A 400 18.25 2.18 6.98
C GLY A 400 19.18 3.01 7.85
N THR A 401 19.21 4.33 7.66
CA THR A 401 19.92 5.27 8.53
C THR A 401 19.42 5.22 9.99
N ASP A 402 18.10 5.29 10.20
CA ASP A 402 17.53 5.22 11.57
C ASP A 402 17.82 3.86 12.23
N ILE A 403 17.69 2.77 11.46
CA ILE A 403 17.97 1.42 11.94
C ILE A 403 19.46 1.26 12.28
N ALA A 404 20.36 1.72 11.39
CA ALA A 404 21.80 1.69 11.62
C ALA A 404 22.18 2.43 12.90
N GLN A 405 21.59 3.61 13.12
CA GLN A 405 21.82 4.40 14.34
C GLN A 405 21.34 3.65 15.60
N ALA A 406 20.18 2.98 15.54
CA ALA A 406 19.65 2.19 16.65
C ALA A 406 20.50 0.93 16.96
N LEU A 407 21.24 0.42 15.97
CA LEU A 407 22.14 -0.72 16.12
C LEU A 407 23.54 -0.33 16.64
N ILE A 408 23.85 0.95 16.82
CA ILE A 408 25.13 1.36 17.39
C ILE A 408 25.21 0.94 18.87
N GLY A 409 26.24 0.16 19.21
CA GLY A 409 26.47 -0.34 20.57
C GLY A 409 25.74 -1.64 20.90
N GLU A 410 24.98 -2.18 19.95
CA GLU A 410 24.34 -3.48 20.06
C GLU A 410 25.33 -4.65 19.87
N SER A 411 25.06 -5.79 20.51
CA SER A 411 25.98 -6.93 20.47
C SER A 411 25.92 -7.67 19.14
N PRO A 412 27.05 -7.95 18.47
CA PRO A 412 27.07 -8.78 17.27
C PRO A 412 26.74 -10.25 17.55
N SER A 413 26.72 -10.68 18.82
CA SER A 413 26.34 -12.05 19.19
C SER A 413 24.82 -12.28 19.20
N ASN A 414 24.00 -11.23 19.08
CA ASN A 414 22.55 -11.37 18.99
C ASN A 414 22.11 -11.62 17.55
N ARG A 415 20.94 -12.26 17.40
CA ARG A 415 20.24 -12.39 16.12
C ARG A 415 19.20 -11.27 15.99
N TYR A 416 19.29 -10.47 14.93
CA TYR A 416 18.39 -9.35 14.69
C TYR A 416 17.34 -9.72 13.64
N LEU A 417 16.06 -9.56 13.97
CA LEU A 417 14.94 -9.80 13.05
C LEU A 417 14.31 -8.47 12.64
N LEU A 418 14.07 -8.28 11.35
CA LEU A 418 13.39 -7.10 10.79
C LEU A 418 12.28 -7.56 9.84
N SER A 419 11.13 -6.91 9.91
CA SER A 419 10.05 -7.16 8.97
C SER A 419 10.35 -6.59 7.58
N ASP A 420 10.01 -7.32 6.53
CA ASP A 420 10.17 -6.89 5.14
C ASP A 420 9.33 -5.65 4.76
N ILE A 421 8.36 -5.23 5.59
CA ILE A 421 7.50 -4.07 5.32
C ILE A 421 8.29 -2.76 5.14
N SER A 422 9.48 -2.66 5.72
CA SER A 422 10.36 -1.48 5.57
C SER A 422 11.15 -1.47 4.26
N LEU A 423 10.98 -2.50 3.41
CA LEU A 423 11.76 -2.68 2.19
C LEU A 423 10.88 -2.66 0.94
N SER A 424 11.43 -2.11 -0.14
CA SER A 424 10.88 -2.23 -1.49
C SER A 424 12.03 -2.53 -2.43
N ASN A 425 11.96 -3.63 -3.16
CA ASN A 425 13.04 -4.16 -3.99
C ASN A 425 14.37 -4.31 -3.21
N GLY A 426 14.26 -4.73 -1.95
CA GLY A 426 15.37 -4.90 -1.03
C GLY A 426 16.08 -3.64 -0.55
N GLN A 427 15.49 -2.47 -0.80
CA GLN A 427 15.99 -1.18 -0.35
C GLN A 427 15.05 -0.55 0.67
N PHE A 428 15.65 0.12 1.66
CA PHE A 428 14.96 1.04 2.56
C PHE A 428 14.49 2.30 1.81
N LEU A 429 13.77 3.19 2.50
CA LEU A 429 13.27 4.43 1.90
C LEU A 429 14.38 5.39 1.45
N ASP A 430 15.50 5.42 2.17
CA ASP A 430 16.70 6.21 1.88
C ASP A 430 17.63 5.54 0.84
N GLY A 431 17.20 4.43 0.25
CA GLY A 431 17.93 3.70 -0.80
C GLY A 431 19.03 2.76 -0.30
N THR A 432 19.34 2.77 1.00
CA THR A 432 20.27 1.82 1.61
C THR A 432 19.70 0.39 1.60
N THR A 433 20.56 -0.60 1.82
CA THR A 433 20.16 -2.02 1.87
C THR A 433 20.41 -2.64 3.25
N PRO A 434 19.74 -3.75 3.61
CA PRO A 434 20.03 -4.47 4.86
C PRO A 434 21.50 -4.89 5.01
N ALA A 435 22.22 -5.12 3.90
CA ALA A 435 23.64 -5.47 3.91
C ALA A 435 24.57 -4.30 4.28
N GLU A 436 24.08 -3.07 4.25
CA GLU A 436 24.83 -1.86 4.64
C GLU A 436 24.67 -1.52 6.13
N LEU A 437 23.83 -2.26 6.86
CA LEU A 437 23.65 -2.07 8.30
C LEU A 437 24.91 -2.49 9.07
N PRO A 438 25.18 -1.87 10.24
CA PRO A 438 26.39 -2.16 11.02
C PRO A 438 26.41 -3.57 11.63
N LEU A 439 25.26 -4.24 11.68
CA LEU A 439 25.09 -5.61 12.17
C LEU A 439 24.27 -6.42 11.15
N GLU A 440 24.47 -7.74 11.15
CA GLU A 440 23.68 -8.64 10.31
C GLU A 440 22.23 -8.66 10.78
N VAL A 441 21.31 -8.30 9.89
CA VAL A 441 19.87 -8.28 10.13
C VAL A 441 19.18 -9.29 9.22
N GLU A 442 18.44 -10.21 9.81
CA GLU A 442 17.61 -11.17 9.11
C GLU A 442 16.23 -10.57 8.81
N VAL A 443 15.86 -10.57 7.54
CA VAL A 443 14.58 -10.05 7.07
C VAL A 443 13.55 -11.17 6.99
N ILE A 444 12.40 -10.97 7.60
CA ILE A 444 11.28 -11.93 7.65
C ILE A 444 10.00 -11.33 7.03
N ASP A 445 9.05 -12.18 6.62
CA ASP A 445 7.74 -11.70 6.17
C ASP A 445 7.03 -10.87 7.24
N ASN A 446 6.28 -9.84 6.83
CA ASN A 446 5.43 -9.05 7.71
C ASN A 446 4.12 -9.78 8.11
N ASP A 447 4.24 -10.94 8.75
CA ASP A 447 3.11 -11.66 9.33
C ASP A 447 3.50 -12.39 10.63
N GLY A 448 2.49 -12.66 11.46
CA GLY A 448 2.70 -13.26 12.77
C GLY A 448 3.29 -14.68 12.69
N ALA A 449 2.91 -15.43 11.65
CA ALA A 449 3.36 -16.79 11.44
C ALA A 449 4.86 -16.88 11.10
N ALA A 450 5.36 -15.96 10.27
CA ALA A 450 6.78 -15.86 9.93
C ALA A 450 7.63 -15.48 11.13
N LEU A 451 7.16 -14.56 11.98
CA LEU A 451 7.85 -14.25 13.23
C LEU A 451 7.93 -15.48 14.15
N VAL A 452 6.83 -16.20 14.35
CA VAL A 452 6.82 -17.43 15.16
C VAL A 452 7.77 -18.48 14.58
N ALA A 453 7.80 -18.65 13.26
CA ALA A 453 8.72 -19.57 12.59
C ALA A 453 10.19 -19.17 12.81
N ALA A 454 10.52 -17.88 12.68
CA ALA A 454 11.86 -17.36 12.93
C ALA A 454 12.27 -17.47 14.42
N LEU A 455 11.33 -17.36 15.35
CA LEU A 455 11.61 -17.57 16.78
C LEU A 455 11.88 -19.03 17.13
N ARG A 456 11.29 -19.99 16.39
CA ARG A 456 11.48 -21.45 16.61
C ARG A 456 12.80 -21.99 16.06
N SER A 457 13.39 -21.33 15.06
CA SER A 457 14.69 -21.69 14.46
C SER A 457 15.87 -21.23 15.31
#